data_AF-A0A959BFW6-F1
#
_entry.id   AF-A0A959BFW6-F1
#
_cell.length_a   1.000
_cell.length_b   1.000
_cell.length_c   1.000
_cell.angle_alpha   90.00
_cell.angle_beta   90.00
_cell.angle_gamma   90.00
#
_symmetry.space_group_name_H-M   'P 1'
#
loop_
_entity.id
_entity.type
_entity.pdbx_description
1 polymer ?
#
loop_
_entity_poly.entity_id
_entity_poly.type
_entity_poly.pdbx_seq_one_letter_code
_entity_poly.pdbx_strand_id
1 'polypeptide(L)'
;MNPKTILFSLCFLLQAMVLPAQQDPGQLSYIQSYKDIAIREMIRMKIPASITLAQGILESNAGQSDLARMANNHFGIKCGSNWAGLTFQKKDDDYGPDGGLNFSCFRAYDTVEASFQDHSSFLADPLKAYRYGPLFALDKTDYQSWAYGLKQAGYATSEAYPNQLIGLIDRYSLHQYDLISPARDTAALAFYPPLVTSTNDVPNTFASGFETAGDIAYRTRMPVERLLEYNENLVDGYVLPQGQKIYLAPKRNAFKGPVDFHQVAPGESVYDISQRYGVRVKKLLNRNRLAPGQQPEPGQALKLSGGRVTTPPAYYPQTDTGFGQNELPGISFPDTPISRPEPEPSALPLLFHTVEKGDTLWNIAQRYHTNVEQLMQLNNLDSNVIGIGMQLRVQ
;
A
#
# COMPACT_ATOMS: atom_id res chain seq x y z
N MET A 1 -49.93 -73.16 20.26
CA MET A 1 -48.95 -73.01 19.16
C MET A 1 -49.02 -71.58 18.64
N ASN A 2 -47.88 -70.91 18.44
CA ASN A 2 -47.74 -69.68 17.64
C ASN A 2 -47.92 -70.01 16.13
N PRO A 3 -48.04 -69.08 15.15
CA PRO A 3 -47.59 -67.66 15.12
C PRO A 3 -48.73 -66.69 14.64
N LYS A 4 -48.57 -65.42 14.20
CA LYS A 4 -47.42 -64.61 13.74
C LYS A 4 -47.45 -63.13 14.22
N THR A 5 -46.23 -62.64 14.45
CA THR A 5 -45.70 -61.27 14.36
C THR A 5 -45.97 -60.55 13.04
N ILE A 6 -46.41 -59.28 13.10
CA ILE A 6 -46.06 -58.22 12.13
C ILE A 6 -45.77 -56.94 12.93
N LEU A 7 -44.51 -56.53 12.98
CA LEU A 7 -44.09 -55.23 13.51
C LEU A 7 -43.34 -54.51 12.39
N PHE A 8 -43.92 -53.42 11.87
CA PHE A 8 -43.26 -52.59 10.86
C PHE A 8 -42.10 -51.84 11.53
N SER A 9 -40.88 -52.33 11.34
CA SER A 9 -39.67 -51.59 11.72
C SER A 9 -39.41 -50.51 10.67
N LEU A 10 -39.94 -49.31 10.92
CA LEU A 10 -39.69 -48.14 10.09
C LEU A 10 -38.29 -47.60 10.40
N CYS A 11 -37.27 -48.18 9.76
CA CYS A 11 -35.88 -47.77 9.91
C CYS A 11 -35.66 -46.40 9.24
N PHE A 12 -35.97 -45.32 9.96
CA PHE A 12 -35.67 -43.95 9.55
C PHE A 12 -34.15 -43.73 9.64
N LEU A 13 -33.48 -43.96 8.50
CA LEU A 13 -32.11 -43.48 8.27
C LEU A 13 -32.13 -41.95 8.34
N LEU A 14 -31.76 -41.40 9.50
CA LEU A 14 -31.38 -40.00 9.65
C LEU A 14 -30.07 -39.76 8.87
N GLN A 15 -30.20 -39.57 7.56
CA GLN A 15 -29.18 -38.89 6.78
C GLN A 15 -29.16 -37.44 7.24
N ALA A 16 -28.19 -37.10 8.10
CA ALA A 16 -27.90 -35.72 8.44
C ALA A 16 -27.48 -35.00 7.14
N MET A 17 -28.36 -34.17 6.60
CA MET A 17 -28.00 -33.28 5.50
C MET A 17 -26.97 -32.29 6.04
N VAL A 18 -25.71 -32.47 5.66
CA VAL A 18 -24.66 -31.49 5.92
C VAL A 18 -24.95 -30.28 5.03
N LEU A 19 -25.69 -29.32 5.58
CA LEU A 19 -25.86 -28.02 4.94
C LEU A 19 -24.47 -27.38 4.79
N PRO A 20 -24.12 -26.85 3.60
CA PRO A 20 -22.85 -26.17 3.42
C PRO A 20 -22.79 -24.97 4.38
N ALA A 21 -21.63 -24.78 5.03
CA ALA A 21 -21.43 -23.67 5.96
C ALA A 21 -21.68 -22.34 5.23
N GLN A 22 -22.73 -21.63 5.63
CA GLN A 22 -23.13 -20.38 5.00
C GLN A 22 -21.97 -19.37 5.05
N GLN A 23 -21.65 -18.78 3.89
CA GLN A 23 -20.64 -17.74 3.78
C GLN A 23 -21.10 -16.49 4.53
N ASP A 24 -20.25 -15.98 5.43
CA ASP A 24 -20.53 -14.79 6.22
C ASP A 24 -20.35 -13.51 5.35
N PRO A 25 -21.34 -12.59 5.32
CA PRO A 25 -21.25 -11.37 4.51
C PRO A 25 -20.11 -10.42 4.92
N GLY A 26 -19.73 -10.38 6.20
CA GLY A 26 -18.59 -9.58 6.69
C GLY A 26 -17.27 -10.11 6.18
N GLN A 27 -17.07 -11.43 6.24
CA GLN A 27 -15.92 -12.13 5.67
C GLN A 27 -15.86 -11.96 4.14
N LEU A 28 -16.99 -12.05 3.43
CA LEU A 28 -17.04 -11.74 1.99
C LEU A 28 -16.63 -10.29 1.67
N SER A 29 -17.12 -9.31 2.44
CA SER A 29 -16.75 -7.89 2.28
C SER A 29 -15.25 -7.66 2.52
N TYR A 30 -14.69 -8.31 3.55
CA TYR A 30 -13.26 -8.28 3.84
C TYR A 30 -12.44 -8.85 2.68
N ILE A 31 -12.84 -10.02 2.15
CA ILE A 31 -12.18 -10.64 0.99
C ILE A 31 -12.24 -9.72 -0.21
N GLN A 32 -13.39 -9.14 -0.54
CA GLN A 32 -13.53 -8.21 -1.66
C GLN A 32 -12.64 -6.96 -1.50
N SER A 33 -12.50 -6.44 -0.28
CA SER A 33 -11.73 -5.24 0.02
C SER A 33 -10.20 -5.47 -0.06
N TYR A 34 -9.72 -6.67 0.31
CA TYR A 34 -8.28 -6.89 0.55
C TYR A 34 -7.64 -8.00 -0.30
N LYS A 35 -8.41 -8.76 -1.10
CA LYS A 35 -7.87 -9.81 -1.98
C LYS A 35 -6.73 -9.33 -2.88
N ASP A 36 -6.85 -8.13 -3.43
CA ASP A 36 -5.89 -7.63 -4.40
C ASP A 36 -4.57 -7.27 -3.66
N ILE A 37 -4.66 -6.73 -2.43
CA ILE A 37 -3.49 -6.52 -1.56
C ILE A 37 -2.78 -7.84 -1.26
N ALA A 38 -3.52 -8.90 -0.90
CA ALA A 38 -2.95 -10.21 -0.66
C ALA A 38 -2.30 -10.82 -1.93
N ILE A 39 -2.87 -10.58 -3.12
CA ILE A 39 -2.28 -10.97 -4.40
C ILE A 39 -0.97 -10.22 -4.68
N ARG A 40 -0.88 -8.92 -4.37
CA ARG A 40 0.39 -8.17 -4.46
C ARG A 40 1.44 -8.75 -3.54
N GLU A 41 1.09 -8.99 -2.29
CA GLU A 41 2.04 -9.53 -1.32
C GLU A 41 2.46 -10.96 -1.65
N MET A 42 1.59 -11.77 -2.27
CA MET A 42 2.00 -13.04 -2.87
C MET A 42 3.00 -12.87 -4.01
N ILE A 43 2.77 -11.91 -4.91
CA ILE A 43 3.69 -11.66 -6.03
C ILE A 43 5.03 -11.11 -5.53
N ARG A 44 5.00 -10.19 -4.55
CA ARG A 44 6.16 -9.51 -3.95
C ARG A 44 6.98 -10.43 -3.05
N MET A 45 6.33 -11.10 -2.10
CA MET A 45 6.94 -11.79 -0.97
C MET A 45 6.78 -13.33 -1.02
N LYS A 46 6.06 -13.88 -1.99
CA LYS A 46 5.87 -15.34 -2.21
C LYS A 46 5.05 -16.08 -1.14
N ILE A 47 4.29 -15.35 -0.32
CA ILE A 47 3.32 -15.92 0.63
C ILE A 47 1.99 -16.11 -0.10
N PRO A 48 1.31 -17.28 -0.04
CA PRO A 48 0.03 -17.47 -0.72
C PRO A 48 -0.99 -16.38 -0.37
N ALA A 49 -1.69 -15.87 -1.39
CA ALA A 49 -2.73 -14.86 -1.20
C ALA A 49 -3.90 -15.43 -0.35
N SER A 50 -4.17 -16.74 -0.49
CA SER A 50 -5.13 -17.46 0.34
C SER A 50 -4.76 -17.46 1.82
N ILE A 51 -3.48 -17.69 2.14
CA ILE A 51 -2.94 -17.67 3.50
C ILE A 51 -3.05 -16.27 4.09
N THR A 52 -2.56 -15.24 3.38
CA THR A 52 -2.64 -13.85 3.85
C THR A 52 -4.09 -13.41 4.08
N LEU A 53 -5.03 -13.77 3.22
CA LEU A 53 -6.46 -13.48 3.43
C LEU A 53 -7.06 -14.25 4.61
N ALA A 54 -6.77 -15.54 4.75
CA ALA A 54 -7.33 -16.35 5.82
C ALA A 54 -6.80 -15.91 7.19
N GLN A 55 -5.51 -15.59 7.30
CA GLN A 55 -4.93 -14.97 8.49
C GLN A 55 -5.58 -13.61 8.76
N GLY A 56 -5.65 -12.73 7.75
CA GLY A 56 -6.30 -11.43 7.88
C GLY A 56 -7.73 -11.53 8.41
N ILE A 57 -8.55 -12.43 7.87
CA ILE A 57 -9.92 -12.68 8.37
C ILE A 57 -9.93 -13.13 9.82
N LEU A 58 -9.06 -14.08 10.18
CA LEU A 58 -9.02 -14.71 11.50
C LEU A 58 -8.52 -13.74 12.59
N GLU A 59 -7.35 -13.11 12.38
CA GLU A 59 -6.70 -12.24 13.37
C GLU A 59 -7.46 -10.90 13.56
N SER A 60 -8.08 -10.36 12.50
CA SER A 60 -8.81 -9.09 12.55
C SER A 60 -10.30 -9.20 12.86
N ASN A 61 -10.83 -10.42 13.02
CA ASN A 61 -12.28 -10.69 13.01
C ASN A 61 -12.96 -10.03 11.80
N ALA A 62 -12.49 -10.34 10.59
CA ALA A 62 -12.91 -9.71 9.33
C ALA A 62 -12.93 -8.17 9.37
N GLY A 63 -11.89 -7.57 9.94
CA GLY A 63 -11.70 -6.12 10.08
C GLY A 63 -12.56 -5.48 11.17
N GLN A 64 -13.26 -6.25 12.00
CA GLN A 64 -14.14 -5.73 13.04
C GLN A 64 -13.50 -5.62 14.43
N SER A 65 -12.30 -6.16 14.65
CA SER A 65 -11.59 -5.98 15.93
C SER A 65 -11.18 -4.52 16.15
N ASP A 66 -11.13 -4.07 17.40
CA ASP A 66 -10.68 -2.71 17.74
C ASP A 66 -9.26 -2.43 17.21
N LEU A 67 -8.39 -3.44 17.24
CA LEU A 67 -7.02 -3.36 16.72
C LEU A 67 -7.00 -3.13 15.20
N ALA A 68 -7.88 -3.79 14.44
CA ALA A 68 -8.00 -3.56 13.00
C ALA A 68 -8.63 -2.19 12.71
N ARG A 69 -9.72 -1.83 13.41
CA ARG A 69 -10.48 -0.60 13.17
C ARG A 69 -9.77 0.69 13.60
N MET A 70 -9.01 0.65 14.69
CA MET A 70 -8.39 1.83 15.30
C MET A 70 -6.91 1.99 14.97
N ALA A 71 -6.23 0.89 14.63
CA ALA A 71 -4.79 0.87 14.37
C ALA A 71 -4.42 0.32 12.98
N ASN A 72 -5.41 -0.01 12.13
CA ASN A 72 -5.25 -0.70 10.86
C ASN A 72 -4.46 -2.02 10.94
N ASN A 73 -4.26 -2.61 12.14
CA ASN A 73 -3.45 -3.80 12.33
C ASN A 73 -4.30 -5.06 12.18
N HIS A 74 -4.20 -5.69 11.02
CA HIS A 74 -5.06 -6.80 10.61
C HIS A 74 -4.50 -8.19 10.98
N PHE A 75 -3.28 -8.27 11.52
CA PHE A 75 -2.55 -9.52 11.74
C PHE A 75 -2.05 -9.71 13.18
N GLY A 76 -2.46 -8.84 14.11
CA GLY A 76 -2.09 -8.97 15.53
C GLY A 76 -0.60 -8.72 15.81
N ILE A 77 0.13 -8.02 14.94
CA ILE A 77 1.59 -7.90 15.06
C ILE A 77 1.93 -7.03 16.28
N LYS A 78 2.57 -7.65 17.29
CA LYS A 78 3.11 -6.95 18.47
C LYS A 78 4.28 -6.05 18.06
N CYS A 79 4.51 -4.95 18.79
CA CYS A 79 5.59 -3.99 18.49
C CYS A 79 6.95 -4.70 18.37
N GLY A 80 7.32 -5.45 19.42
CA GLY A 80 8.70 -5.91 19.62
C GLY A 80 9.64 -4.75 19.98
N SER A 81 10.91 -5.04 20.23
CA SER A 81 11.89 -4.05 20.71
C SER A 81 12.29 -3.00 19.66
N ASN A 82 12.16 -3.32 18.37
CA ASN A 82 12.75 -2.54 17.28
C ASN A 82 11.70 -1.78 16.44
N TRP A 83 10.45 -1.69 16.91
CA TRP A 83 9.39 -0.99 16.19
C TRP A 83 9.34 0.48 16.58
N ALA A 84 9.66 1.35 15.62
CA ALA A 84 9.64 2.81 15.77
C ALA A 84 8.37 3.49 15.19
N GLY A 85 7.47 2.71 14.59
CA GLY A 85 6.22 3.22 14.00
C GLY A 85 5.14 3.52 15.04
N LEU A 86 3.94 3.85 14.56
CA LEU A 86 2.77 4.07 15.43
C LEU A 86 2.46 2.82 16.27
N THR A 87 1.90 3.00 17.46
CA THR A 87 1.56 1.89 18.37
C THR A 87 0.14 2.00 18.90
N PHE A 88 -0.43 0.86 19.24
CA PHE A 88 -1.73 0.73 19.87
C PHE A 88 -1.62 -0.17 21.10
N GLN A 89 -2.00 0.36 22.26
CA GLN A 89 -2.00 -0.38 23.52
C GLN A 89 -3.40 -0.92 23.78
N LYS A 90 -3.53 -2.24 23.88
CA LYS A 90 -4.79 -2.89 24.31
C LYS A 90 -4.52 -3.94 25.37
N LYS A 91 -5.53 -4.23 26.18
CA LYS A 91 -5.53 -5.42 27.02
C LYS A 91 -5.47 -6.67 26.12
N ASP A 92 -4.64 -7.61 26.54
CA ASP A 92 -4.38 -8.88 25.86
C ASP A 92 -4.74 -10.05 26.78
N ASP A 93 -4.65 -11.28 26.26
CA ASP A 93 -4.83 -12.51 27.03
C ASP A 93 -3.64 -12.85 27.96
N ASP A 94 -2.56 -12.07 27.89
CA ASP A 94 -1.44 -12.10 28.83
C ASP A 94 -1.91 -11.63 30.23
N TYR A 95 -1.95 -12.53 31.23
CA TYR A 95 -2.32 -12.20 32.61
C TYR A 95 -1.15 -11.64 33.43
N GLY A 96 -1.43 -10.61 34.24
CA GLY A 96 -0.51 -10.01 35.19
C GLY A 96 -0.33 -10.85 36.47
N PRO A 97 0.66 -10.52 37.32
CA PRO A 97 0.88 -11.20 38.60
C PRO A 97 -0.30 -11.08 39.59
N ASP A 98 -1.21 -10.13 39.33
CA ASP A 98 -2.44 -9.84 40.07
C ASP A 98 -3.68 -10.54 39.49
N GLY A 99 -3.54 -11.27 38.38
CA GLY A 99 -4.66 -11.87 37.65
C GLY A 99 -5.46 -10.90 36.78
N GLY A 100 -5.01 -9.65 36.61
CA GLY A 100 -5.56 -8.72 35.62
C GLY A 100 -5.06 -9.03 34.21
N LEU A 101 -5.77 -8.56 33.17
CA LEU A 101 -5.25 -8.58 31.80
C LEU A 101 -4.20 -7.48 31.62
N ASN A 102 -2.98 -7.86 31.21
CA ASN A 102 -1.90 -6.93 30.88
C ASN A 102 -2.21 -6.16 29.60
N PHE A 103 -1.59 -4.99 29.46
CA PHE A 103 -1.56 -4.27 28.19
C PHE A 103 -0.40 -4.78 27.32
N SER A 104 -0.70 -5.15 26.09
CA SER A 104 0.28 -5.47 25.05
C SER A 104 0.39 -4.32 24.05
N CYS A 105 1.63 -4.03 23.64
CA CYS A 105 1.95 -3.11 22.55
C CYS A 105 1.76 -3.81 21.21
N PHE A 106 0.82 -3.32 20.40
CA PHE A 106 0.65 -3.69 19.00
C PHE A 106 1.12 -2.58 18.07
N ARG A 107 1.58 -2.96 16.88
CA ARG A 107 1.88 -2.02 15.80
C ARG A 107 0.59 -1.34 15.36
N ALA A 108 0.70 -0.09 14.91
CA ALA A 108 -0.36 0.64 14.25
C ALA A 108 0.15 1.21 12.93
N TYR A 109 -0.75 1.41 11.97
CA TYR A 109 -0.42 1.76 10.60
C TYR A 109 -1.37 2.84 10.08
N ASP A 110 -0.89 3.71 9.19
CA ASP A 110 -1.75 4.74 8.56
C ASP A 110 -2.78 4.14 7.58
N THR A 111 -2.51 2.94 7.05
CA THR A 111 -3.38 2.23 6.12
C THR A 111 -3.40 0.72 6.41
N VAL A 112 -4.49 0.05 6.02
CA VAL A 112 -4.57 -1.43 6.06
C VAL A 112 -3.51 -2.06 5.15
N GLU A 113 -3.19 -1.45 4.00
CA GLU A 113 -2.14 -1.94 3.10
C GLU A 113 -0.78 -2.03 3.79
N ALA A 114 -0.40 -1.03 4.58
CA ALA A 114 0.85 -1.06 5.35
C ALA A 114 0.88 -2.22 6.37
N SER A 115 -0.26 -2.63 6.92
CA SER A 115 -0.34 -3.83 7.78
C SER A 115 -0.12 -5.13 7.01
N PHE A 116 -0.66 -5.26 5.79
CA PHE A 116 -0.42 -6.40 4.90
C PHE A 116 1.04 -6.47 4.45
N GLN A 117 1.65 -5.32 4.15
CA GLN A 117 3.07 -5.21 3.80
C GLN A 117 3.98 -5.58 4.97
N ASP A 118 3.68 -5.11 6.18
CA ASP A 118 4.46 -5.43 7.39
C ASP A 118 4.29 -6.90 7.81
N HIS A 119 3.08 -7.48 7.72
CA HIS A 119 2.86 -8.91 7.91
C HIS A 119 3.75 -9.77 6.99
N SER A 120 3.75 -9.44 5.71
CA SER A 120 4.50 -10.19 4.71
C SER A 120 6.01 -10.02 4.89
N SER A 121 6.44 -8.82 5.29
CA SER A 121 7.84 -8.53 5.63
C SER A 121 8.27 -9.17 6.96
N PHE A 122 7.36 -9.33 7.92
CA PHE A 122 7.60 -10.04 9.18
C PHE A 122 7.85 -11.54 8.96
N LEU A 123 7.07 -12.18 8.08
CA LEU A 123 7.23 -13.60 7.72
C LEU A 123 8.49 -13.84 6.87
N ALA A 124 8.79 -12.97 5.92
CA ALA A 124 9.94 -13.08 5.02
C ALA A 124 11.26 -12.52 5.60
N ASP A 125 11.26 -11.99 6.83
CA ASP A 125 12.43 -11.41 7.48
C ASP A 125 13.60 -12.42 7.53
N PRO A 126 14.77 -12.10 6.94
CA PRO A 126 15.94 -12.97 6.99
C PRO A 126 16.37 -13.36 8.42
N LEU A 127 16.15 -12.49 9.41
CA LEU A 127 16.43 -12.79 10.83
C LEU A 127 15.49 -13.87 11.41
N LYS A 128 14.34 -14.12 10.76
CA LYS A 128 13.37 -15.16 11.11
C LYS A 128 13.39 -16.34 10.14
N ALA A 129 14.34 -16.40 9.21
CA ALA A 129 14.48 -17.49 8.23
C ALA A 129 14.61 -18.87 8.90
N TYR A 130 15.17 -18.96 10.11
CA TYR A 130 15.24 -20.22 10.88
C TYR A 130 13.86 -20.78 11.31
N ARG A 131 12.82 -19.92 11.37
CA ARG A 131 11.43 -20.29 11.65
C ARG A 131 10.61 -20.40 10.38
N TYR A 132 10.56 -19.31 9.61
CA TYR A 132 9.63 -19.17 8.48
C TYR A 132 10.25 -19.52 7.13
N GLY A 133 11.58 -19.54 7.00
CA GLY A 133 12.29 -19.86 5.75
C GLY A 133 11.82 -21.15 5.06
N PRO A 134 11.57 -22.26 5.78
CA PRO A 134 11.05 -23.49 5.18
C PRO A 134 9.70 -23.34 4.46
N LEU A 135 8.85 -22.37 4.85
CA LEU A 135 7.57 -22.10 4.18
C LEU A 135 7.78 -21.63 2.74
N PHE A 136 8.79 -20.78 2.50
CA PHE A 136 9.08 -20.22 1.18
C PHE A 136 9.68 -21.23 0.19
N ALA A 137 9.94 -22.47 0.63
CA ALA A 137 10.29 -23.60 -0.25
C ALA A 137 9.07 -24.42 -0.70
N LEU A 138 7.89 -24.19 -0.10
CA LEU A 138 6.63 -24.84 -0.50
C LEU A 138 6.07 -24.19 -1.77
N ASP A 139 5.33 -24.96 -2.57
CA ASP A 139 4.56 -24.38 -3.67
C ASP A 139 3.48 -23.42 -3.12
N LYS A 140 3.30 -22.27 -3.77
CA LYS A 140 2.31 -21.27 -3.34
C LYS A 140 0.86 -21.74 -3.41
N THR A 141 0.59 -22.86 -4.09
CA THR A 141 -0.73 -23.50 -4.15
C THR A 141 -0.94 -24.54 -3.05
N ASP A 142 0.12 -24.94 -2.32
CA ASP A 142 0.02 -25.85 -1.16
C ASP A 142 -0.26 -25.07 0.14
N TYR A 143 -1.43 -24.43 0.17
CA TYR A 143 -1.88 -23.68 1.35
C TYR A 143 -2.06 -24.59 2.59
N GLN A 144 -2.22 -25.90 2.41
CA GLN A 144 -2.35 -26.85 3.52
C GLN A 144 -1.01 -27.00 4.25
N SER A 145 0.09 -27.27 3.52
CA SER A 145 1.43 -27.29 4.11
C SER A 145 1.85 -25.93 4.67
N TRP A 146 1.46 -24.82 4.03
CA TRP A 146 1.70 -23.48 4.57
C TRP A 146 1.00 -23.27 5.93
N ALA A 147 -0.27 -23.64 6.06
CA ALA A 147 -1.03 -23.49 7.30
C ALA A 147 -0.43 -24.32 8.45
N TYR A 148 -0.03 -25.57 8.19
CA TYR A 148 0.67 -26.40 9.19
C TYR A 148 2.08 -25.87 9.50
N GLY A 149 2.81 -25.42 8.49
CA GLY A 149 4.15 -24.86 8.65
C GLY A 149 4.16 -23.57 9.47
N LEU A 150 3.15 -22.70 9.33
CA LEU A 150 2.98 -21.49 10.16
C LEU A 150 2.83 -21.85 11.64
N LYS A 151 2.06 -22.89 11.97
CA LYS A 151 1.93 -23.41 13.33
C LYS A 151 3.24 -24.03 13.85
N GLN A 152 3.93 -24.82 13.03
CA GLN A 152 5.25 -25.39 13.39
C GLN A 152 6.33 -24.30 13.60
N ALA A 153 6.28 -23.23 12.81
CA ALA A 153 7.13 -22.06 12.92
C ALA A 153 6.74 -21.12 14.08
N GLY A 154 5.72 -21.47 14.88
CA GLY A 154 5.29 -20.73 16.06
C GLY A 154 4.61 -19.39 15.77
N TYR A 155 3.88 -19.27 14.65
CA TYR A 155 3.05 -18.09 14.39
C TYR A 155 1.91 -17.97 15.41
N ALA A 156 1.25 -19.10 15.69
CA ALA A 156 0.17 -19.22 16.66
C ALA A 156 0.39 -20.43 17.57
N THR A 157 -0.11 -20.34 18.82
CA THR A 157 -0.03 -21.41 19.84
C THR A 157 -1.16 -22.44 19.72
N SER A 158 -2.28 -22.07 19.09
CA SER A 158 -3.47 -22.93 18.95
C SER A 158 -3.23 -24.12 18.01
N GLU A 159 -3.48 -25.35 18.51
CA GLU A 159 -3.49 -26.57 17.69
C GLU A 159 -4.58 -26.55 16.60
N ALA A 160 -5.64 -25.76 16.77
CA ALA A 160 -6.69 -25.62 15.77
C ALA A 160 -6.30 -24.69 14.60
N TYR A 161 -5.23 -23.89 14.75
CA TYR A 161 -4.89 -22.81 13.82
C TYR A 161 -4.78 -23.24 12.35
N PRO A 162 -4.08 -24.35 11.99
CA PRO A 162 -4.00 -24.78 10.59
C PRO A 162 -5.38 -25.10 10.00
N ASN A 163 -6.23 -25.79 10.77
CA ASN A 163 -7.57 -26.18 10.34
C ASN A 163 -8.52 -24.97 10.23
N GLN A 164 -8.31 -23.93 11.04
CA GLN A 164 -9.05 -22.65 10.92
C GLN A 164 -8.69 -21.93 9.63
N LEU A 165 -7.40 -21.85 9.27
CA LEU A 165 -6.96 -21.25 8.00
C LEU A 165 -7.46 -22.07 6.81
N ILE A 166 -7.22 -23.39 6.78
CA ILE A 166 -7.68 -24.29 5.70
C ILE A 166 -9.21 -24.19 5.54
N GLY A 167 -9.97 -24.22 6.65
CA GLY A 167 -11.43 -24.10 6.62
C GLY A 167 -11.96 -22.75 6.11
N LEU A 168 -11.20 -21.65 6.24
CA LEU A 168 -11.51 -20.37 5.61
C LEU A 168 -11.15 -20.39 4.12
N ILE A 169 -9.98 -20.92 3.77
CA ILE A 169 -9.50 -21.01 2.38
C ILE A 169 -10.45 -21.85 1.53
N ASP A 170 -10.90 -23.00 2.03
CA ASP A 170 -11.84 -23.89 1.34
C ASP A 170 -13.23 -23.24 1.21
N ARG A 171 -13.79 -22.69 2.31
CA ARG A 171 -15.15 -22.12 2.36
C ARG A 171 -15.35 -20.94 1.41
N TYR A 172 -14.30 -20.13 1.20
CA TYR A 172 -14.32 -18.97 0.31
C TYR A 172 -13.53 -19.20 -0.99
N SER A 173 -13.03 -20.42 -1.21
CA SER A 173 -12.18 -20.79 -2.34
C SER A 173 -11.02 -19.82 -2.57
N LEU A 174 -10.38 -19.36 -1.49
CA LEU A 174 -9.34 -18.32 -1.54
C LEU A 174 -8.10 -18.76 -2.33
N HIS A 175 -7.86 -20.08 -2.41
CA HIS A 175 -6.79 -20.69 -3.20
C HIS A 175 -6.89 -20.36 -4.71
N GLN A 176 -8.03 -19.88 -5.20
CA GLN A 176 -8.15 -19.38 -6.58
C GLN A 176 -7.21 -18.20 -6.85
N TYR A 177 -6.94 -17.37 -5.84
CA TYR A 177 -6.03 -16.22 -5.94
C TYR A 177 -4.57 -16.66 -6.03
N ASP A 178 -4.22 -17.83 -5.49
CA ASP A 178 -2.86 -18.36 -5.54
C ASP A 178 -2.45 -18.76 -6.97
N LEU A 179 -3.42 -19.01 -7.86
CA LEU A 179 -3.19 -19.33 -9.26
C LEU A 179 -2.81 -18.10 -10.11
N ILE A 180 -3.03 -16.89 -9.60
CA ILE A 180 -2.69 -15.64 -10.29
C ILE A 180 -1.17 -15.53 -10.41
N SER A 181 -0.69 -15.15 -11.60
CA SER A 181 0.72 -14.93 -11.87
C SER A 181 0.88 -13.73 -12.80
N PRO A 182 1.97 -12.93 -12.68
CA PRO A 182 2.18 -11.76 -13.53
C PRO A 182 2.10 -12.06 -15.03
N ALA A 183 2.49 -13.28 -15.45
CA ALA A 183 2.48 -13.69 -16.84
C ALA A 183 1.09 -14.09 -17.40
N ARG A 184 0.11 -14.45 -16.55
CA ARG A 184 -1.21 -14.94 -17.00
C ARG A 184 -2.26 -13.84 -17.17
N ASP A 185 -2.05 -12.65 -16.61
CA ASP A 185 -3.06 -11.59 -16.58
C ASP A 185 -2.97 -10.54 -17.71
N THR A 186 -2.13 -10.80 -18.71
CA THR A 186 -2.17 -10.10 -20.02
C THR A 186 -3.54 -10.21 -20.73
N ALA A 187 -4.40 -11.15 -20.32
CA ALA A 187 -5.78 -11.25 -20.78
C ALA A 187 -6.78 -10.46 -19.92
N ALA A 188 -6.67 -10.47 -18.58
CA ALA A 188 -7.60 -9.76 -17.70
C ALA A 188 -7.39 -8.24 -17.70
N LEU A 189 -6.13 -7.78 -17.79
CA LEU A 189 -5.79 -6.36 -17.99
C LEU A 189 -6.37 -5.78 -19.29
N ALA A 190 -6.68 -6.63 -20.28
CA ALA A 190 -7.31 -6.22 -21.54
C ALA A 190 -8.85 -6.15 -21.48
N PHE A 191 -9.48 -6.68 -20.42
CA PHE A 191 -10.94 -6.77 -20.31
C PHE A 191 -11.58 -5.55 -19.64
N TYR A 192 -10.84 -4.83 -18.80
CA TYR A 192 -11.27 -3.53 -18.27
C TYR A 192 -10.89 -2.43 -19.28
N PRO A 193 -11.87 -1.73 -19.91
CA PRO A 193 -11.53 -0.57 -20.72
C PRO A 193 -10.81 0.43 -19.80
N PRO A 194 -9.63 0.96 -20.20
CA PRO A 194 -8.89 1.87 -19.34
C PRO A 194 -9.76 3.07 -18.99
N LEU A 195 -9.83 3.43 -17.71
CA LEU A 195 -10.49 4.67 -17.29
C LEU A 195 -9.68 5.83 -17.83
N VAL A 196 -10.04 6.32 -19.02
CA VAL A 196 -9.43 7.47 -19.67
C VAL A 196 -10.26 8.70 -19.31
N THR A 197 -9.65 9.57 -18.52
CA THR A 197 -10.13 10.94 -18.28
C THR A 197 -9.24 11.93 -19.04
N SER A 198 -9.44 13.23 -18.83
CA SER A 198 -8.54 14.26 -19.34
C SER A 198 -8.13 15.26 -18.26
N THR A 199 -6.97 15.87 -18.44
CA THR A 199 -6.51 17.02 -17.65
C THR A 199 -5.82 17.97 -18.62
N ASN A 200 -6.26 19.23 -18.66
CA ASN A 200 -5.74 20.25 -19.57
C ASN A 200 -5.77 19.79 -21.06
N ASP A 201 -6.88 19.17 -21.44
CA ASP A 201 -7.14 18.50 -22.73
C ASP A 201 -6.17 17.37 -23.08
N VAL A 202 -5.49 16.74 -22.11
CA VAL A 202 -4.57 15.61 -22.33
C VAL A 202 -5.19 14.34 -21.74
N PRO A 203 -5.38 13.27 -22.53
CA PRO A 203 -5.87 12.00 -22.01
C PRO A 203 -4.91 11.44 -20.96
N ASN A 204 -5.47 10.92 -19.87
CA ASN A 204 -4.73 10.26 -18.81
C ASN A 204 -5.59 9.16 -18.18
N THR A 205 -4.92 8.20 -17.55
CA THR A 205 -5.52 7.16 -16.72
C THR A 205 -4.93 7.25 -15.32
N PHE A 206 -5.45 6.46 -14.39
CA PHE A 206 -4.85 6.29 -13.07
C PHE A 206 -4.26 4.88 -12.98
N ALA A 207 -3.16 4.75 -12.25
CA ALA A 207 -2.59 3.47 -11.90
C ALA A 207 -3.47 2.76 -10.87
N SER A 208 -3.66 1.45 -11.03
CA SER A 208 -4.50 0.63 -10.17
C SER A 208 -3.88 0.33 -8.80
N GLY A 209 -2.56 0.49 -8.65
CA GLY A 209 -1.78 0.00 -7.50
C GLY A 209 -1.17 -1.39 -7.71
N PHE A 210 -1.48 -2.05 -8.82
CA PHE A 210 -1.13 -3.45 -9.14
C PHE A 210 -0.27 -3.58 -10.40
N GLU A 211 0.05 -2.47 -11.04
CA GLU A 211 0.51 -2.42 -12.42
C GLU A 211 1.74 -1.51 -12.58
N THR A 212 2.65 -1.93 -13.45
CA THR A 212 3.83 -1.17 -13.87
C THR A 212 3.48 -0.18 -14.98
N ALA A 213 4.43 0.65 -15.38
CA ALA A 213 4.25 1.53 -16.53
C ALA A 213 4.02 0.72 -17.83
N GLY A 214 4.68 -0.43 -17.99
CA GLY A 214 4.52 -1.37 -19.09
C GLY A 214 3.14 -2.03 -19.12
N ASP A 215 2.59 -2.40 -17.95
CA ASP A 215 1.23 -2.93 -17.84
C ASP A 215 0.17 -1.88 -18.25
N ILE A 216 0.34 -0.63 -17.80
CA ILE A 216 -0.53 0.49 -18.23
C ILE A 216 -0.39 0.72 -19.73
N ALA A 217 0.84 0.71 -20.26
CA ALA A 217 1.11 0.88 -21.68
C ALA A 217 0.41 -0.21 -22.51
N TYR A 218 0.51 -1.46 -22.07
CA TYR A 218 -0.17 -2.60 -22.67
C TYR A 218 -1.70 -2.44 -22.69
N ARG A 219 -2.36 -2.21 -21.53
CA ARG A 219 -3.83 -2.07 -21.49
C ARG A 219 -4.35 -0.83 -22.23
N THR A 220 -3.56 0.22 -22.32
CA THR A 220 -3.91 1.45 -23.07
C THR A 220 -3.49 1.41 -24.55
N ARG A 221 -2.87 0.32 -25.02
CA ARG A 221 -2.32 0.16 -26.37
C ARG A 221 -1.33 1.26 -26.76
N MET A 222 -0.58 1.72 -25.76
CA MET A 222 0.49 2.70 -25.86
C MET A 222 1.83 1.97 -26.01
N PRO A 223 2.76 2.41 -26.88
CA PRO A 223 4.16 2.02 -26.78
C PRO A 223 4.72 2.45 -25.42
N VAL A 224 5.37 1.54 -24.69
CA VAL A 224 5.83 1.80 -23.33
C VAL A 224 6.76 3.01 -23.28
N GLU A 225 7.70 3.12 -24.21
CA GLU A 225 8.67 4.22 -24.30
C GLU A 225 7.99 5.58 -24.43
N ARG A 226 6.85 5.65 -25.15
CA ARG A 226 6.05 6.87 -25.26
C ARG A 226 5.33 7.20 -23.96
N LEU A 227 4.79 6.19 -23.27
CA LEU A 227 4.17 6.39 -21.96
C LEU A 227 5.20 6.85 -20.93
N LEU A 228 6.42 6.30 -20.94
CA LEU A 228 7.52 6.78 -20.11
C LEU A 228 7.89 8.24 -20.44
N GLU A 229 8.07 8.58 -21.73
CA GLU A 229 8.39 9.94 -22.20
C GLU A 229 7.33 10.98 -21.77
N TYR A 230 6.03 10.64 -21.92
CA TYR A 230 4.93 11.56 -21.62
C TYR A 230 4.78 11.86 -20.12
N ASN A 231 5.34 10.99 -19.28
CA ASN A 231 5.38 11.10 -17.82
C ASN A 231 6.79 11.43 -17.30
N GLU A 232 7.58 12.15 -18.11
CA GLU A 232 8.91 12.69 -17.79
C GLU A 232 9.98 11.63 -17.48
N ASN A 233 9.99 10.55 -18.27
CA ASN A 233 10.87 9.39 -18.12
C ASN A 233 10.59 8.62 -16.82
N LEU A 234 9.31 8.29 -16.61
CA LEU A 234 8.91 7.25 -15.67
C LEU A 234 9.73 5.98 -15.94
N VAL A 235 10.05 5.20 -14.91
CA VAL A 235 10.83 3.95 -15.04
C VAL A 235 9.88 2.77 -15.00
N ASP A 236 10.01 1.85 -15.95
CA ASP A 236 9.21 0.63 -16.01
C ASP A 236 9.74 -0.47 -15.06
N GLY A 237 8.94 -1.50 -14.81
CA GLY A 237 9.26 -2.63 -13.94
C GLY A 237 8.97 -2.39 -12.45
N TYR A 238 8.56 -1.18 -12.06
CA TYR A 238 8.10 -0.85 -10.71
C TYR A 238 6.58 -0.70 -10.67
N VAL A 239 5.94 -1.26 -9.64
CA VAL A 239 4.50 -1.11 -9.41
C VAL A 239 4.21 0.34 -9.03
N LEU A 240 3.29 0.96 -9.75
CA LEU A 240 2.92 2.36 -9.57
C LEU A 240 1.88 2.51 -8.44
N PRO A 241 2.05 3.47 -7.50
CA PRO A 241 1.07 3.77 -6.47
C PRO A 241 -0.37 3.90 -6.98
N GLN A 242 -1.33 3.35 -6.24
CA GLN A 242 -2.75 3.45 -6.57
C GLN A 242 -3.18 4.92 -6.71
N GLY A 243 -3.92 5.24 -7.76
CA GLY A 243 -4.38 6.60 -8.02
C GLY A 243 -3.31 7.53 -8.61
N GLN A 244 -2.07 7.06 -8.85
CA GLN A 244 -1.08 7.87 -9.58
C GLN A 244 -1.61 8.17 -10.99
N LYS A 245 -1.63 9.45 -11.37
CA LYS A 245 -2.05 9.88 -12.71
C LYS A 245 -0.95 9.57 -13.73
N ILE A 246 -1.34 8.96 -14.84
CA ILE A 246 -0.46 8.56 -15.95
C ILE A 246 -1.01 9.12 -17.27
N TYR A 247 -0.25 10.03 -17.88
CA TYR A 247 -0.62 10.68 -19.14
C TYR A 247 -0.41 9.77 -20.35
N LEU A 248 -1.41 9.70 -21.21
CA LEU A 248 -1.45 8.88 -22.44
C LEU A 248 -1.17 9.71 -23.71
N ALA A 249 -0.84 10.98 -23.52
CA ALA A 249 -0.36 11.89 -24.57
C ALA A 249 0.57 12.93 -23.94
N PRO A 250 1.41 13.63 -24.72
CA PRO A 250 2.32 14.61 -24.16
C PRO A 250 1.60 15.74 -23.42
N LYS A 251 1.97 15.99 -22.16
CA LYS A 251 1.49 17.15 -21.38
C LYS A 251 1.64 18.47 -22.15
N ARG A 252 0.77 19.45 -21.88
CA ARG A 252 0.77 20.75 -22.57
C ARG A 252 1.96 21.60 -22.15
N ASN A 253 2.23 22.64 -22.94
CA ASN A 253 3.28 23.63 -22.63
C ASN A 253 2.84 24.68 -21.58
N ALA A 254 1.52 24.82 -21.37
CA ALA A 254 0.89 25.78 -20.46
C ALA A 254 -0.44 25.19 -19.97
N PHE A 255 -0.89 25.63 -18.80
CA PHE A 255 -2.26 25.37 -18.34
C PHE A 255 -3.25 26.27 -19.09
N LYS A 256 -4.44 25.73 -19.40
CA LYS A 256 -5.53 26.44 -20.08
C LYS A 256 -6.70 26.83 -19.17
N GLY A 257 -6.68 26.42 -17.90
CA GLY A 257 -7.76 26.75 -16.96
C GLY A 257 -7.69 28.20 -16.45
N PRO A 258 -8.61 28.58 -15.55
CA PRO A 258 -8.85 29.97 -15.17
C PRO A 258 -7.81 30.57 -14.21
N VAL A 259 -6.80 29.79 -13.77
CA VAL A 259 -5.77 30.26 -12.83
C VAL A 259 -4.40 30.30 -13.48
N ASP A 260 -3.74 31.46 -13.37
CA ASP A 260 -2.40 31.69 -13.92
C ASP A 260 -1.28 31.18 -13.01
N PHE A 261 -1.56 30.98 -11.72
CA PHE A 261 -0.61 30.58 -10.69
C PHE A 261 -1.16 29.45 -9.82
N HIS A 262 -0.25 28.69 -9.24
CA HIS A 262 -0.47 27.70 -8.19
C HIS A 262 0.39 28.07 -6.98
N GLN A 263 -0.19 28.04 -5.78
CA GLN A 263 0.56 28.21 -4.53
C GLN A 263 1.03 26.84 -4.03
N VAL A 264 2.34 26.70 -3.89
CA VAL A 264 3.01 25.44 -3.53
C VAL A 264 2.67 25.05 -2.08
N ALA A 265 2.16 23.84 -1.88
CA ALA A 265 1.98 23.27 -0.54
C ALA A 265 3.34 22.76 0.03
N PRO A 266 3.47 22.64 1.37
CA PRO A 266 4.62 21.96 1.97
C PRO A 266 4.85 20.57 1.36
N GLY A 267 6.10 20.26 1.01
CA GLY A 267 6.49 18.99 0.36
C GLY A 267 6.08 18.82 -1.12
N GLU A 268 5.33 19.76 -1.73
CA GLU A 268 4.82 19.60 -3.11
C GLU A 268 5.90 19.86 -4.18
N SER A 269 6.17 18.86 -5.02
CA SER A 269 7.23 18.94 -6.04
C SER A 269 6.75 19.58 -7.35
N VAL A 270 7.69 20.02 -8.21
CA VAL A 270 7.36 20.47 -9.58
C VAL A 270 6.71 19.34 -10.40
N TYR A 271 6.99 18.07 -10.06
CA TYR A 271 6.36 16.92 -10.71
C TYR A 271 4.89 16.79 -10.30
N ASP A 272 4.55 16.96 -9.02
CA ASP A 272 3.16 16.88 -8.55
C ASP A 272 2.31 17.99 -9.17
N ILE A 273 2.84 19.21 -9.23
CA ILE A 273 2.24 20.35 -9.92
C ILE A 273 2.09 20.05 -11.43
N SER A 274 3.09 19.44 -12.05
CA SER A 274 3.04 18.99 -13.45
C SER A 274 1.93 17.97 -13.70
N GLN A 275 1.76 17.00 -12.80
CA GLN A 275 0.73 15.96 -12.86
C GLN A 275 -0.68 16.53 -12.59
N ARG A 276 -0.79 17.46 -11.62
CA ARG A 276 -2.02 18.16 -11.25
C ARG A 276 -2.58 18.96 -12.44
N TYR A 277 -1.77 19.80 -13.08
CA TYR A 277 -2.22 20.72 -14.15
C TYR A 277 -1.99 20.24 -15.59
N GLY A 278 -1.34 19.09 -15.80
CA GLY A 278 -1.07 18.58 -17.16
C GLY A 278 -0.13 19.49 -17.96
N VAL A 279 0.88 20.05 -17.29
CA VAL A 279 1.89 20.95 -17.88
C VAL A 279 3.26 20.31 -17.74
N ARG A 280 4.04 20.20 -18.83
CA ARG A 280 5.37 19.54 -18.78
C ARG A 280 6.30 20.16 -17.73
N VAL A 281 7.00 19.34 -16.95
CA VAL A 281 7.95 19.80 -15.91
C VAL A 281 8.93 20.84 -16.46
N LYS A 282 9.60 20.54 -17.59
CA LYS A 282 10.54 21.47 -18.26
C LYS A 282 9.94 22.84 -18.61
N LYS A 283 8.61 22.92 -18.83
CA LYS A 283 7.92 24.18 -19.14
C LYS A 283 7.55 24.94 -17.86
N LEU A 284 7.18 24.25 -16.79
CA LEU A 284 7.02 24.86 -15.45
C LEU A 284 8.35 25.42 -14.94
N LEU A 285 9.44 24.64 -14.98
CA LEU A 285 10.77 25.08 -14.56
C LEU A 285 11.22 26.33 -15.31
N ASN A 286 11.25 26.26 -16.65
CA ASN A 286 11.67 27.39 -17.50
C ASN A 286 10.83 28.65 -17.27
N ARG A 287 9.51 28.51 -17.07
CA ARG A 287 8.61 29.65 -16.84
C ARG A 287 8.88 30.31 -15.49
N ASN A 288 9.19 29.52 -14.46
CA ASN A 288 9.36 29.97 -13.08
C ASN A 288 10.82 30.24 -12.68
N ARG A 289 11.75 30.17 -13.65
CA ARG A 289 13.20 30.36 -13.46
C ARG A 289 13.88 29.30 -12.56
N LEU A 290 13.23 28.17 -12.34
CA LEU A 290 13.80 27.05 -11.60
C LEU A 290 14.79 26.28 -12.48
N ALA A 291 15.92 25.86 -11.90
CA ALA A 291 16.90 25.02 -12.57
C ALA A 291 16.36 23.58 -12.77
N PRO A 292 16.92 22.77 -13.70
CA PRO A 292 16.62 21.35 -13.78
C PRO A 292 16.83 20.66 -12.42
N GLY A 293 15.81 19.94 -11.93
CA GLY A 293 15.84 19.28 -10.63
C GLY A 293 15.53 20.17 -9.42
N GLN A 294 15.50 21.50 -9.56
CA GLN A 294 15.13 22.39 -8.45
C GLN A 294 13.64 22.26 -8.10
N GLN A 295 13.34 21.98 -6.83
CA GLN A 295 11.98 21.99 -6.27
C GLN A 295 11.53 23.43 -6.01
N PRO A 296 10.22 23.67 -5.90
CA PRO A 296 9.70 24.97 -5.49
C PRO A 296 9.66 25.07 -3.96
N GLU A 297 9.77 26.28 -3.42
CA GLU A 297 9.66 26.51 -1.98
C GLU A 297 8.18 26.49 -1.54
N PRO A 298 7.83 25.98 -0.35
CA PRO A 298 6.49 26.10 0.21
C PRO A 298 6.00 27.56 0.24
N GLY A 299 4.75 27.80 -0.17
CA GLY A 299 4.16 29.14 -0.28
C GLY A 299 4.57 29.95 -1.53
N GLN A 300 5.50 29.45 -2.35
CA GLN A 300 5.87 30.08 -3.62
C GLN A 300 4.72 30.01 -4.65
N ALA A 301 4.47 31.10 -5.38
CA ALA A 301 3.51 31.10 -6.49
C ALA A 301 4.17 30.64 -7.81
N LEU A 302 3.91 29.41 -8.25
CA LEU A 302 4.34 28.88 -9.55
C LEU A 302 3.36 29.26 -10.65
N LYS A 303 3.84 30.00 -11.66
CA LYS A 303 3.09 30.34 -12.86
C LYS A 303 2.86 29.11 -13.74
N LEU A 304 1.61 28.90 -14.15
CA LEU A 304 1.13 27.75 -14.92
C LEU A 304 0.99 28.06 -16.42
N SER A 305 0.71 29.32 -16.76
CA SER A 305 0.32 29.80 -18.09
C SER A 305 1.28 30.88 -18.63
N GLY A 306 1.15 31.23 -19.92
CA GLY A 306 1.83 32.39 -20.50
C GLY A 306 3.37 32.37 -20.46
N GLY A 307 3.96 33.56 -20.55
CA GLY A 307 5.41 33.79 -20.61
C GLY A 307 6.14 33.67 -19.26
N ARG A 308 7.47 33.50 -19.34
CA ARG A 308 8.42 33.39 -18.21
C ARG A 308 8.27 34.58 -17.26
N VAL A 309 8.33 34.33 -15.95
CA VAL A 309 8.28 35.38 -14.93
C VAL A 309 9.45 36.35 -15.10
N THR A 310 9.17 37.65 -15.00
CA THR A 310 10.18 38.73 -15.13
C THR A 310 10.89 39.01 -13.80
N THR A 311 10.13 38.97 -12.70
CA THR A 311 10.62 38.94 -11.31
C THR A 311 10.77 37.50 -10.83
N PRO A 312 11.49 37.24 -9.72
CA PRO A 312 11.30 36.03 -8.93
C PRO A 312 9.81 35.84 -8.57
N PRO A 313 9.33 34.59 -8.45
CA PRO A 313 7.95 34.32 -8.05
C PRO A 313 7.66 34.92 -6.68
N ALA A 314 6.50 35.55 -6.54
CA ALA A 314 6.11 36.16 -5.28
C ALA A 314 5.96 35.06 -4.20
N TYR A 315 6.69 35.24 -3.10
CA TYR A 315 6.45 34.49 -1.88
C TYR A 315 5.22 35.09 -1.21
N TYR A 316 4.13 34.34 -1.17
CA TYR A 316 2.99 34.67 -0.36
C TYR A 316 3.19 33.96 0.98
N PRO A 317 3.58 34.66 2.06
CA PRO A 317 3.52 34.05 3.38
C PRO A 317 2.09 33.56 3.61
N GLN A 318 1.94 32.46 4.34
CA GLN A 318 0.64 31.97 4.82
C GLN A 318 0.04 33.02 5.77
N THR A 319 -0.59 34.05 5.20
CA THR A 319 -1.51 34.90 5.94
C THR A 319 -2.74 34.06 6.20
N ASP A 320 -2.93 33.70 7.47
CA ASP A 320 -4.17 33.18 8.00
C ASP A 320 -5.34 34.02 7.47
N THR A 321 -6.04 33.50 6.47
CA THR A 321 -7.07 34.20 5.72
C THR A 321 -8.28 33.29 5.58
N GLY A 322 -9.18 33.43 6.56
CA GLY A 322 -10.43 32.69 6.59
C GLY A 322 -11.26 32.92 5.33
N PHE A 323 -11.25 31.93 4.44
CA PHE A 323 -12.26 31.73 3.41
C PHE A 323 -12.67 30.26 3.37
N GLY A 324 -13.75 29.97 4.10
CA GLY A 324 -14.70 28.91 3.78
C GLY A 324 -14.15 27.48 3.67
N GLN A 325 -14.17 26.77 4.79
CA GLN A 325 -14.45 25.34 4.76
C GLN A 325 -15.79 25.14 4.01
N ASN A 326 -15.73 24.56 2.81
CA ASN A 326 -16.85 23.78 2.28
C ASN A 326 -16.46 22.32 2.46
N GLU A 327 -16.96 21.76 3.56
CA GLU A 327 -16.73 20.39 3.99
C GLU A 327 -17.28 19.38 2.96
N LEU A 328 -16.52 18.33 2.70
CA LEU A 328 -17.13 16.99 2.64
C LEU A 328 -17.11 16.46 4.08
N PRO A 329 -18.22 15.89 4.58
CA PRO A 329 -18.46 15.76 6.02
C PRO A 329 -17.45 14.82 6.69
N GLY A 330 -16.59 15.40 7.54
CA GLY A 330 -15.50 14.73 8.22
C GLY A 330 -15.58 14.93 9.73
N ILE A 331 -15.71 13.82 10.45
CA ILE A 331 -15.74 13.67 11.90
C ILE A 331 -14.64 14.51 12.58
N SER A 332 -15.03 15.37 13.53
CA SER A 332 -14.09 16.19 14.32
C SER A 332 -13.31 15.34 15.33
N PHE A 333 -11.97 15.42 15.29
CA PHE A 333 -11.11 15.01 16.41
C PHE A 333 -10.68 16.26 17.19
N PRO A 334 -10.72 16.26 18.53
CA PRO A 334 -10.35 17.43 19.33
C PRO A 334 -8.83 17.58 19.42
N ASP A 335 -8.32 18.75 19.01
CA ASP A 335 -6.92 19.11 19.21
C ASP A 335 -6.60 19.26 20.71
N THR A 336 -5.54 18.60 21.17
CA THR A 336 -4.86 18.96 22.43
C THR A 336 -3.35 18.71 22.26
N PRO A 337 -2.49 19.74 22.32
CA PRO A 337 -1.07 19.57 22.06
C PRO A 337 -0.36 18.94 23.25
N ILE A 338 0.05 17.67 23.11
CA ILE A 338 0.96 17.02 24.06
C ILE A 338 2.39 17.21 23.54
N SER A 339 3.21 17.90 24.32
CA SER A 339 4.64 18.06 24.07
C SER A 339 5.36 16.71 24.07
N ARG A 340 5.82 16.25 22.90
CA ARG A 340 6.64 15.05 22.74
C ARG A 340 8.11 15.35 23.12
N PRO A 341 8.75 14.58 24.01
CA PRO A 341 10.21 14.55 24.09
C PRO A 341 10.79 13.80 22.89
N GLU A 342 11.84 14.36 22.30
CA GLU A 342 12.54 13.83 21.13
C GLU A 342 13.23 12.48 21.44
N PRO A 343 12.98 11.40 20.69
CA PRO A 343 13.64 10.11 20.92
C PRO A 343 15.01 10.05 20.24
N GLU A 344 16.06 9.80 21.04
CA GLU A 344 17.41 9.48 20.58
C GLU A 344 17.43 8.28 19.60
N PRO A 345 18.26 8.31 18.54
CA PRO A 345 18.15 7.35 17.44
C PRO A 345 18.86 6.01 17.72
N SER A 346 18.08 4.93 17.78
CA SER A 346 18.60 3.56 17.65
C SER A 346 18.75 3.19 16.18
N ALA A 347 19.99 2.95 15.73
CA ALA A 347 20.30 2.79 14.31
C ALA A 347 19.85 1.44 13.74
N LEU A 348 18.86 1.46 12.84
CA LEU A 348 18.62 0.40 11.86
C LEU A 348 19.82 0.30 10.88
N PRO A 349 20.04 -0.86 10.23
CA PRO A 349 21.04 -0.97 9.18
C PRO A 349 20.63 -0.09 7.99
N LEU A 350 21.30 1.05 7.84
CA LEU A 350 21.08 2.02 6.77
C LEU A 350 21.09 1.33 5.40
N LEU A 351 19.95 1.34 4.71
CA LEU A 351 19.88 0.88 3.33
C LEU A 351 20.43 1.99 2.43
N PHE A 352 21.42 1.67 1.61
CA PHE A 352 22.03 2.64 0.69
C PHE A 352 21.67 2.36 -0.76
N HIS A 353 21.29 3.41 -1.48
CA HIS A 353 21.19 3.45 -2.92
C HIS A 353 22.43 4.17 -3.50
N THR A 354 23.09 3.58 -4.50
CA THR A 354 24.19 4.24 -5.22
C THR A 354 23.63 4.89 -6.48
N VAL A 355 23.68 6.21 -6.55
CA VAL A 355 23.09 7.03 -7.62
C VAL A 355 23.70 6.68 -8.97
N GLU A 356 22.87 6.27 -9.93
CA GLU A 356 23.28 5.91 -11.28
C GLU A 356 23.05 7.06 -12.29
N LYS A 357 23.51 6.85 -13.53
CA LYS A 357 23.37 7.84 -14.60
C LYS A 357 21.90 7.96 -15.03
N GLY A 358 21.24 9.03 -14.56
CA GLY A 358 19.84 9.34 -14.87
C GLY A 358 18.95 9.39 -13.64
N ASP A 359 19.46 9.01 -12.47
CA ASP A 359 18.73 9.15 -11.22
C ASP A 359 18.57 10.62 -10.79
N THR A 360 17.55 10.81 -9.96
CA THR A 360 17.09 12.04 -9.34
C THR A 360 16.63 11.70 -7.92
N LEU A 361 16.57 12.65 -7.00
CA LEU A 361 15.96 12.37 -5.69
C LEU A 361 14.50 11.92 -5.80
N TRP A 362 13.78 12.32 -6.85
CA TRP A 362 12.38 11.92 -7.04
C TRP A 362 12.22 10.44 -7.43
N ASN A 363 12.89 9.95 -8.48
CA ASN A 363 12.74 8.54 -8.87
C ASN A 363 13.36 7.59 -7.84
N ILE A 364 14.40 8.03 -7.11
CA ILE A 364 14.92 7.30 -5.94
C ILE A 364 13.88 7.27 -4.82
N ALA A 365 13.29 8.41 -4.45
CA ALA A 365 12.25 8.46 -3.43
C ALA A 365 11.07 7.53 -3.78
N GLN A 366 10.60 7.54 -5.04
CA GLN A 366 9.58 6.61 -5.52
C GLN A 366 10.02 5.14 -5.44
N ARG A 367 11.26 4.82 -5.85
CA ARG A 367 11.84 3.46 -5.79
C ARG A 367 11.87 2.89 -4.37
N TYR A 368 12.02 3.73 -3.35
CA TYR A 368 12.08 3.34 -1.94
C TYR A 368 10.86 3.76 -1.12
N HIS A 369 9.76 4.13 -1.78
CA HIS A 369 8.47 4.49 -1.18
C HIS A 369 8.53 5.61 -0.12
N THR A 370 9.46 6.55 -0.31
CA THR A 370 9.58 7.78 0.47
C THR A 370 9.28 8.99 -0.43
N ASN A 371 9.39 10.22 0.10
CA ASN A 371 9.29 11.45 -0.69
C ASN A 371 10.65 12.17 -0.75
N VAL A 372 10.76 13.18 -1.62
CA VAL A 372 12.04 13.90 -1.85
C VAL A 372 12.52 14.59 -0.57
N GLU A 373 11.63 15.20 0.19
CA GLU A 373 11.96 15.92 1.43
C GLU A 373 12.52 14.97 2.50
N GLN A 374 11.84 13.85 2.76
CA GLN A 374 12.31 12.79 3.67
C GLN A 374 13.66 12.22 3.22
N LEU A 375 13.83 11.96 1.90
CA LEU A 375 15.09 11.46 1.37
C LEU A 375 16.24 12.49 1.50
N MET A 376 15.95 13.79 1.37
CA MET A 376 16.93 14.86 1.61
C MET A 376 17.30 14.96 3.08
N GLN A 377 16.31 14.96 3.98
CA GLN A 377 16.50 15.01 5.43
C GLN A 377 17.33 13.81 5.91
N LEU A 378 17.01 12.60 5.46
CA LEU A 378 17.73 11.36 5.78
C LEU A 378 19.22 11.39 5.35
N ASN A 379 19.55 12.21 4.35
CA ASN A 379 20.90 12.34 3.79
C ASN A 379 21.60 13.66 4.09
N ASN A 380 20.99 14.58 4.84
CA ASN A 380 21.47 15.94 5.07
C ASN A 380 21.80 16.68 3.75
N LEU A 381 20.87 16.64 2.78
CA LEU A 381 21.04 17.30 1.49
C LEU A 381 20.43 18.71 1.50
N ASP A 382 21.27 19.73 1.40
CA ASP A 382 20.84 21.13 1.27
C ASP A 382 20.26 21.46 -0.13
N SER A 383 20.29 20.51 -1.08
CA SER A 383 19.76 20.69 -2.43
C SER A 383 19.44 19.37 -3.13
N ASN A 384 18.69 19.45 -4.23
CA ASN A 384 18.33 18.28 -5.05
C ASN A 384 19.45 17.75 -5.95
N VAL A 385 20.67 18.30 -5.84
CA VAL A 385 21.79 17.93 -6.70
C VAL A 385 22.49 16.70 -6.13
N ILE A 386 22.43 15.60 -6.89
CA ILE A 386 23.10 14.33 -6.57
C ILE A 386 24.08 13.95 -7.68
N GLY A 387 25.22 13.37 -7.29
CA GLY A 387 26.27 12.95 -8.21
C GLY A 387 26.21 11.45 -8.50
N ILE A 388 26.60 11.03 -9.71
CA ILE A 388 26.75 9.60 -10.04
C ILE A 388 27.80 8.98 -9.09
N GLY A 389 27.46 7.82 -8.50
CA GLY A 389 28.28 7.14 -7.49
C GLY A 389 28.08 7.65 -6.05
N MET A 390 27.26 8.68 -5.84
CA MET A 390 26.86 9.12 -4.50
C MET A 390 26.03 8.03 -3.81
N GLN A 391 26.30 7.74 -2.55
CA GLN A 391 25.47 6.85 -1.75
C GLN A 391 24.44 7.65 -0.96
N LEU A 392 23.15 7.35 -1.17
CA LEU A 392 22.04 7.90 -0.42
C LEU A 392 21.47 6.82 0.49
N ARG A 393 21.35 7.13 1.78
CA ARG A 393 20.48 6.42 2.72
C ARG A 393 19.04 6.51 2.20
N VAL A 394 18.30 5.42 2.17
CA VAL A 394 16.94 5.38 1.62
C VAL A 394 15.90 4.81 2.58
N GLN A 395 16.36 4.26 3.71
CA GLN A 395 15.59 3.82 4.89
C GLN A 395 16.44 4.02 6.15
#